data_AF-A0A8H3U8X3-F1
#
_entry.id   AF-A0A8H3U8X3-F1
#
_cell.length_a   1.000
_cell.length_b   1.000
_cell.length_c   1.000
_cell.angle_alpha   90.00
_cell.angle_beta   90.00
_cell.angle_gamma   90.00
#
_symmetry.space_group_name_H-M   'P 1'
#
loop_
_entity.id
_entity.type
_entity.pdbx_description
1 polymer ?
#
loop_
_entity_poly.entity_id
_entity_poly.type
_entity_poly.pdbx_seq_one_letter_code
_entity_poly.pdbx_strand_id
1 'polypeptide(L)'
;MSPSVESQTLNGQTQVSQTKPLNGNGNAPTNEKNQVKIATDAEDLKDRLFVERSEKAFASRSISLINLPPNSLFLKITLATPSTKAYTSVQTGPDSHIELNSDIVFINHSCQPSLVFDMDKMEVRVCEERALGKGDALTFFYPSSEWDMAQPFCCACGEECCRGVIDGAGKMDERVLRGYWLNKHIERLLDERNGGEGGSVKETGN
;
A
#
# COMPACT_ATOMS: atom_id res chain seq x y z
N MET A 1 60.04 10.00 5.20
CA MET A 1 60.65 11.20 5.79
C MET A 1 59.74 11.70 6.90
N SER A 2 60.32 12.01 8.05
CA SER A 2 59.73 12.64 9.24
C SER A 2 60.89 13.40 9.91
N PRO A 3 60.69 14.53 10.62
CA PRO A 3 59.77 14.65 11.74
C PRO A 3 58.99 15.99 11.83
N SER A 4 58.19 16.12 12.91
CA SER A 4 57.98 17.23 13.89
C SER A 4 58.31 18.71 13.53
N VAL A 5 57.82 19.74 14.24
CA VAL A 5 57.45 19.87 15.67
C VAL A 5 56.35 20.93 15.92
N GLU A 6 55.80 20.97 17.14
CA GLU A 6 54.91 22.01 17.70
C GLU A 6 55.69 23.27 18.14
N SER A 7 54.99 24.41 18.38
CA SER A 7 55.08 25.17 19.66
C SER A 7 54.20 26.44 19.77
N GLN A 8 53.28 26.45 20.76
CA GLN A 8 53.00 27.58 21.71
C GLN A 8 52.50 28.94 21.13
N THR A 9 52.02 29.96 21.88
CA THR A 9 51.91 30.26 23.34
C THR A 9 50.50 30.79 23.74
N LEU A 10 50.20 30.84 25.05
CA LEU A 10 48.96 31.38 25.64
C LEU A 10 48.93 32.92 25.74
N ASN A 11 47.71 33.50 25.82
CA ASN A 11 47.23 34.46 26.85
C ASN A 11 45.89 35.11 26.38
N GLY A 12 44.91 35.46 27.22
CA GLY A 12 44.78 35.25 28.67
C GLY A 12 44.27 36.47 29.46
N GLN A 13 43.02 36.93 29.26
CA GLN A 13 42.38 37.99 30.09
C GLN A 13 40.84 38.02 29.98
N THR A 14 40.16 38.65 30.94
CA THR A 14 38.69 38.55 31.16
C THR A 14 38.10 39.89 31.65
N GLN A 15 36.95 40.33 31.12
CA GLN A 15 35.71 40.74 31.86
C GLN A 15 34.76 41.72 31.12
N VAL A 16 33.50 41.28 31.01
CA VAL A 16 32.20 41.96 31.30
C VAL A 16 32.08 43.51 31.27
N SER A 17 31.18 44.01 30.40
CA SER A 17 30.04 44.94 30.70
C SER A 17 29.26 45.24 29.39
N GLN A 18 27.92 45.10 29.28
CA GLN A 18 26.84 45.94 29.87
C GLN A 18 26.92 47.42 29.46
N THR A 19 25.93 48.08 28.83
CA THR A 19 24.55 47.73 28.37
C THR A 19 24.29 48.40 26.98
N LYS A 20 23.11 48.69 26.37
CA LYS A 20 21.66 48.76 26.73
C LYS A 20 20.79 48.42 25.45
N PRO A 21 19.55 48.92 25.15
CA PRO A 21 18.62 48.17 24.29
C PRO A 21 18.26 48.82 22.93
N LEU A 22 17.58 48.06 22.06
CA LEU A 22 16.56 48.60 21.16
C LEU A 22 15.45 47.55 20.93
N ASN A 23 14.19 47.99 20.93
CA ASN A 23 13.02 47.12 20.78
C ASN A 23 12.69 46.90 19.30
N GLY A 24 12.84 45.68 18.80
CA GLY A 24 12.55 45.31 17.41
C GLY A 24 11.42 44.29 17.34
N ASN A 25 10.20 44.74 17.04
CA ASN A 25 9.01 43.89 16.98
C ASN A 25 8.95 43.07 15.68
N GLY A 26 9.89 42.13 15.52
CA GLY A 26 10.01 41.26 14.37
C GLY A 26 9.07 40.07 14.47
N ASN A 27 7.87 40.19 13.89
CA ASN A 27 7.06 39.02 13.54
C ASN A 27 7.84 38.18 12.53
N ALA A 28 8.50 37.12 13.00
CA ALA A 28 9.02 36.09 12.12
C ALA A 28 7.82 35.49 11.34
N PRO A 29 7.86 35.44 10.00
CA PRO A 29 6.78 34.82 9.25
C PRO A 29 6.75 33.33 9.57
N THR A 30 5.76 32.91 10.35
CA THR A 30 5.47 31.50 10.59
C THR A 30 5.24 30.82 9.25
N ASN A 31 6.10 29.86 8.90
CA ASN A 31 6.07 29.16 7.62
C ASN A 31 4.91 28.16 7.58
N GLU A 32 3.68 28.66 7.57
CA GLU A 32 2.49 27.87 7.30
C GLU A 32 2.48 27.37 5.85
N LYS A 33 1.92 26.17 5.66
CA LYS A 33 1.55 25.58 4.35
C LYS A 33 2.74 25.11 3.50
N ASN A 34 3.38 24.05 3.99
CA ASN A 34 3.72 22.92 3.12
C ASN A 34 3.13 21.61 3.67
N GLN A 35 1.81 21.58 3.87
CA GLN A 35 1.09 20.31 4.00
C GLN A 35 1.06 19.66 2.62
N VAL A 36 1.68 18.49 2.49
CA VAL A 36 1.59 17.67 1.28
C VAL A 36 0.12 17.28 1.09
N LYS A 37 -0.48 17.65 -0.05
CA LYS A 37 -1.87 17.28 -0.35
C LYS A 37 -2.00 15.76 -0.36
N ILE A 38 -2.81 15.21 0.53
CA ILE A 38 -3.22 13.81 0.47
C ILE A 38 -4.11 13.65 -0.76
N ALA A 39 -3.76 12.72 -1.62
CA ALA A 39 -4.49 12.49 -2.86
C ALA A 39 -5.65 11.49 -2.68
N THR A 40 -6.71 11.67 -3.46
CA THR A 40 -7.92 10.84 -3.40
C THR A 40 -8.30 10.27 -4.77
N ASP A 41 -9.10 9.21 -4.74
CA ASP A 41 -9.87 8.72 -5.89
C ASP A 41 -10.87 9.75 -6.45
N ALA A 42 -11.33 10.70 -5.63
CA ALA A 42 -12.27 11.74 -6.04
C ALA A 42 -11.64 12.88 -6.87
N GLU A 43 -10.40 13.29 -6.58
CA GLU A 43 -9.80 14.51 -7.16
C GLU A 43 -8.60 14.26 -8.08
N ASP A 44 -7.77 13.26 -7.76
CA ASP A 44 -6.39 13.18 -8.26
C ASP A 44 -6.13 12.04 -9.26
N LEU A 45 -7.12 11.18 -9.56
CA LEU A 45 -6.91 9.99 -10.43
C LEU A 45 -6.31 10.32 -11.79
N LYS A 46 -6.81 11.36 -12.46
CA LYS A 46 -6.34 11.83 -13.77
C LYS A 46 -4.83 12.17 -13.81
N ASP A 47 -4.25 12.51 -12.65
CA ASP A 47 -2.86 12.90 -12.49
C ASP A 47 -1.99 11.73 -11.95
N ARG A 48 -2.62 10.58 -11.62
CA ARG A 48 -1.99 9.41 -10.99
C ARG A 48 -2.08 8.13 -11.80
N LEU A 49 -3.19 7.89 -12.51
CA LEU A 49 -3.38 6.74 -13.38
C LEU A 49 -4.00 7.09 -14.73
N PHE A 50 -3.71 6.26 -15.72
CA PHE A 50 -4.37 6.21 -17.02
C PHE A 50 -4.97 4.82 -17.21
N VAL A 51 -6.25 4.73 -17.56
CA VAL A 51 -6.88 3.45 -17.92
C VAL A 51 -6.69 3.19 -19.41
N GLU A 52 -5.79 2.26 -19.73
CA GLU A 52 -5.68 1.72 -21.08
C GLU A 52 -6.88 0.80 -21.33
N ARG A 53 -7.82 1.28 -22.15
CA ARG A 53 -9.05 0.54 -22.50
C ARG A 53 -8.75 -0.51 -23.57
N SER A 54 -9.40 -1.66 -23.46
CA SER A 54 -9.34 -2.76 -24.44
C SER A 54 -10.72 -3.25 -24.82
N GLU A 55 -10.91 -3.58 -26.11
CA GLU A 55 -12.12 -4.23 -26.63
C GLU A 55 -12.22 -5.70 -26.18
N LYS A 56 -11.10 -6.30 -25.75
CA LYS A 56 -11.09 -7.65 -25.16
C LYS A 56 -11.64 -7.58 -23.73
N ALA A 57 -12.61 -8.44 -23.44
CA ALA A 57 -13.17 -8.59 -22.09
C ALA A 57 -12.06 -8.78 -21.04
N PHE A 58 -12.19 -8.07 -19.92
CA PHE A 58 -11.25 -8.10 -18.77
C PHE A 58 -9.80 -7.70 -19.08
N ALA A 59 -9.50 -7.12 -20.25
CA ALA A 59 -8.14 -6.74 -20.67
C ALA A 59 -7.86 -5.21 -20.63
N SER A 60 -8.80 -4.40 -20.14
CA SER A 60 -8.50 -2.99 -19.80
C SER A 60 -7.66 -2.94 -18.52
N ARG A 61 -6.69 -2.01 -18.43
CA ARG A 61 -5.73 -1.95 -17.30
C ARG A 61 -5.34 -0.53 -16.91
N SER A 62 -5.13 -0.30 -15.63
CA SER A 62 -4.59 0.97 -15.10
C SER A 62 -3.06 1.01 -15.17
N ILE A 63 -2.51 2.14 -15.64
CA ILE A 63 -1.09 2.42 -15.80
C ILE A 63 -0.70 3.65 -14.95
N SER A 64 0.45 3.61 -14.27
CA SER A 64 0.92 4.71 -13.44
C SER A 64 1.33 5.94 -14.25
N LEU A 65 0.89 7.13 -13.83
CA LEU A 65 1.33 8.41 -14.39
C LEU A 65 2.47 9.08 -13.59
N ILE A 66 2.84 8.51 -12.45
CA ILE A 66 3.77 9.08 -11.46
C ILE A 66 4.85 8.08 -11.03
N ASN A 67 5.95 8.59 -10.47
CA ASN A 67 6.94 7.79 -9.76
C ASN A 67 6.71 7.92 -8.25
N LEU A 68 6.82 6.82 -7.51
CA LEU A 68 6.65 6.78 -6.06
C LEU A 68 7.60 5.74 -5.40
N PRO A 69 8.17 6.03 -4.22
CA PRO A 69 8.99 5.07 -3.49
C PRO A 69 8.12 3.94 -2.86
N PRO A 70 8.75 2.81 -2.43
CA PRO A 70 8.06 1.74 -1.72
C PRO A 70 7.30 2.23 -0.49
N ASN A 71 6.19 1.57 -0.14
CA ASN A 71 5.31 1.90 1.00
C ASN A 71 4.83 3.37 1.05
N SER A 72 4.80 4.09 -0.07
CA SER A 72 4.19 5.42 -0.11
C SER A 72 2.70 5.36 -0.48
N LEU A 73 1.94 6.38 -0.08
CA LEU A 73 0.52 6.47 -0.37
C LEU A 73 0.30 6.80 -1.86
N PHE A 74 -0.35 5.89 -2.58
CA PHE A 74 -0.80 6.13 -3.95
C PHE A 74 -2.08 6.98 -3.96
N LEU A 75 -3.07 6.68 -3.12
CA LEU A 75 -4.24 7.54 -2.85
C LEU A 75 -5.07 7.02 -1.66
N LYS A 76 -6.00 7.84 -1.16
CA LYS A 76 -7.13 7.40 -0.33
C LYS A 76 -8.35 7.07 -1.19
N ILE A 77 -9.05 6.01 -0.79
CA ILE A 77 -10.35 5.62 -1.35
C ILE A 77 -11.42 6.39 -0.57
N THR A 78 -12.22 7.20 -1.26
CA THR A 78 -13.20 8.14 -0.68
C THR A 78 -14.55 8.13 -1.40
N LEU A 79 -14.62 7.59 -2.63
CA LEU A 79 -15.87 7.45 -3.39
C LEU A 79 -16.60 6.12 -3.14
N ALA A 80 -15.95 5.16 -2.49
CA ALA A 80 -16.47 3.80 -2.36
C ALA A 80 -17.72 3.70 -1.48
N THR A 81 -18.64 2.79 -1.84
CA THR A 81 -19.90 2.53 -1.12
C THR A 81 -20.06 1.06 -0.76
N PRO A 82 -20.73 0.72 0.35
CA PRO A 82 -21.04 -0.67 0.70
C PRO A 82 -21.76 -1.42 -0.43
N SER A 83 -21.42 -2.69 -0.63
CA SER A 83 -21.95 -3.55 -1.68
C SER A 83 -21.98 -5.02 -1.24
N THR A 84 -22.48 -5.90 -2.11
CA THR A 84 -22.34 -7.35 -1.98
C THR A 84 -21.15 -7.85 -2.79
N LYS A 85 -20.69 -9.09 -2.53
CA LYS A 85 -19.70 -9.77 -3.38
C LYS A 85 -20.12 -9.76 -4.85
N ALA A 86 -19.25 -9.23 -5.72
CA ALA A 86 -19.44 -9.06 -7.16
C ALA A 86 -18.07 -9.09 -7.87
N TYR A 87 -18.04 -9.09 -9.20
CA TYR A 87 -16.77 -9.08 -9.96
C TYR A 87 -15.96 -7.78 -9.75
N THR A 88 -16.63 -6.65 -9.52
CA THR A 88 -16.04 -5.31 -9.35
C THR A 88 -15.84 -4.90 -7.89
N SER A 89 -16.43 -5.62 -6.93
CA SER A 89 -16.37 -5.24 -5.51
C SER A 89 -15.14 -5.81 -4.80
N VAL A 90 -14.68 -5.11 -3.76
CA VAL A 90 -13.52 -5.50 -2.93
C VAL A 90 -14.00 -5.83 -1.52
N GLN A 91 -13.54 -6.94 -0.97
CA GLN A 91 -13.85 -7.36 0.39
C GLN A 91 -13.08 -6.53 1.44
N THR A 92 -13.80 -5.99 2.42
CA THR A 92 -13.27 -5.11 3.49
C THR A 92 -13.37 -5.71 4.89
N GLY A 93 -14.00 -6.88 5.00
CA GLY A 93 -14.28 -7.60 6.25
C GLY A 93 -14.85 -8.98 5.94
N PRO A 94 -15.03 -9.87 6.94
CA PRO A 94 -15.51 -11.23 6.70
C PRO A 94 -16.79 -11.31 5.84
N ASP A 95 -17.76 -10.44 6.15
CA ASP A 95 -19.08 -10.40 5.49
C ASP A 95 -19.35 -9.07 4.75
N SER A 96 -18.33 -8.23 4.49
CA SER A 96 -18.51 -6.88 3.93
C SER A 96 -17.68 -6.63 2.66
N HIS A 97 -18.32 -6.05 1.64
CA HIS A 97 -17.69 -5.60 0.40
C HIS A 97 -17.98 -4.11 0.13
N ILE A 98 -17.17 -3.48 -0.72
CA ILE A 98 -17.37 -2.14 -1.27
C ILE A 98 -17.32 -2.15 -2.80
N GLU A 99 -18.11 -1.31 -3.45
CA GLU A 99 -17.87 -0.90 -4.83
C GLU A 99 -16.99 0.35 -4.82
N LEU A 100 -15.98 0.38 -5.70
CA LEU A 100 -14.93 1.41 -5.70
C LEU A 100 -15.35 2.73 -6.36
N ASN A 101 -16.44 2.72 -7.15
CA ASN A 101 -17.07 3.88 -7.79
C ASN A 101 -16.14 4.80 -8.62
N SER A 102 -14.97 4.30 -9.03
CA SER A 102 -13.92 5.10 -9.67
C SER A 102 -12.94 4.21 -10.44
N ASP A 103 -12.11 4.81 -11.32
CA ASP A 103 -11.27 4.09 -12.28
C ASP A 103 -10.15 3.21 -11.65
N ILE A 104 -9.98 3.22 -10.32
CA ILE A 104 -9.16 2.21 -9.63
C ILE A 104 -9.72 0.78 -9.75
N VAL A 105 -10.99 0.62 -10.17
CA VAL A 105 -11.57 -0.69 -10.54
C VAL A 105 -10.89 -1.36 -11.74
N PHE A 106 -10.02 -0.65 -12.49
CA PHE A 106 -9.20 -1.21 -13.58
C PHE A 106 -7.76 -1.56 -13.14
N ILE A 107 -7.47 -1.54 -11.83
CA ILE A 107 -6.21 -2.03 -11.26
C ILE A 107 -6.31 -3.56 -11.15
N ASN A 108 -5.66 -4.25 -12.09
CA ASN A 108 -5.81 -5.70 -12.27
C ASN A 108 -4.97 -6.53 -11.28
N HIS A 109 -5.16 -7.85 -11.31
CA HIS A 109 -4.36 -8.78 -10.52
C HIS A 109 -2.91 -8.88 -11.01
N SER A 110 -1.94 -8.94 -10.08
CA SER A 110 -0.63 -9.57 -10.33
C SER A 110 -0.20 -10.46 -9.15
N CYS A 111 0.54 -11.53 -9.48
CA CYS A 111 1.21 -12.38 -8.50
C CYS A 111 2.52 -11.76 -7.96
N GLN A 112 3.02 -10.69 -8.60
CA GLN A 112 4.01 -9.76 -8.05
C GLN A 112 3.45 -8.33 -8.18
N PRO A 113 2.65 -7.88 -7.21
CA PRO A 113 1.92 -6.61 -7.32
C PRO A 113 2.82 -5.37 -7.28
N SER A 114 2.30 -4.26 -7.82
CA SER A 114 2.88 -2.92 -7.65
C SER A 114 2.20 -2.10 -6.56
N LEU A 115 0.97 -2.48 -6.16
CA LEU A 115 0.15 -1.82 -5.16
C LEU A 115 -0.40 -2.79 -4.09
N VAL A 116 -0.64 -2.23 -2.91
CA VAL A 116 -1.39 -2.82 -1.79
C VAL A 116 -2.71 -2.07 -1.64
N PHE A 117 -3.80 -2.82 -1.42
CA PHE A 117 -5.12 -2.29 -1.06
C PHE A 117 -5.35 -2.49 0.45
N ASP A 118 -5.12 -1.42 1.22
CA ASP A 118 -5.26 -1.38 2.67
C ASP A 118 -6.68 -0.94 3.06
N MET A 119 -7.57 -1.92 3.21
CA MET A 119 -9.00 -1.70 3.47
C MET A 119 -9.29 -1.29 4.91
N ASP A 120 -8.36 -1.54 5.84
CA ASP A 120 -8.42 -1.06 7.22
C ASP A 120 -8.24 0.47 7.31
N LYS A 121 -7.50 1.08 6.37
CA LYS A 121 -7.27 2.53 6.28
C LYS A 121 -7.99 3.22 5.12
N MET A 122 -8.62 2.46 4.23
CA MET A 122 -9.12 2.91 2.93
C MET A 122 -8.01 3.62 2.11
N GLU A 123 -6.86 2.95 2.00
CA GLU A 123 -5.67 3.44 1.29
C GLU A 123 -5.21 2.48 0.19
N VAL A 124 -4.81 3.03 -0.95
CA VAL A 124 -4.01 2.33 -1.94
C VAL A 124 -2.56 2.79 -1.75
N ARG A 125 -1.64 1.86 -1.55
CA ARG A 125 -0.22 2.12 -1.24
C ARG A 125 0.68 1.41 -2.25
N VAL A 126 1.88 1.92 -2.48
CA VAL A 126 2.92 1.18 -3.23
C VAL A 126 3.41 0.01 -2.38
N CYS A 127 3.65 -1.16 -2.97
CA CYS A 127 4.22 -2.31 -2.27
C CYS A 127 5.55 -1.96 -1.55
N GLU A 128 5.89 -2.70 -0.49
CA GLU A 128 7.12 -2.44 0.27
C GLU A 128 8.39 -2.93 -0.44
N GLU A 129 8.26 -3.91 -1.34
CA GLU A 129 9.38 -4.58 -2.02
C GLU A 129 9.90 -3.85 -3.26
N ARG A 130 9.11 -2.93 -3.84
CA ARG A 130 9.48 -2.22 -5.08
C ARG A 130 9.01 -0.77 -5.09
N ALA A 131 9.73 0.07 -5.82
CA ALA A 131 9.21 1.37 -6.23
C ALA A 131 8.13 1.20 -7.32
N LEU A 132 7.29 2.22 -7.47
CA LEU A 132 6.37 2.37 -8.58
C LEU A 132 6.93 3.38 -9.57
N GLY A 133 7.18 2.96 -10.81
CA GLY A 133 7.58 3.82 -11.91
C GLY A 133 6.40 4.42 -12.68
N LYS A 134 6.61 5.56 -13.34
CA LYS A 134 5.69 6.05 -14.37
C LYS A 134 5.72 5.10 -15.57
N GLY A 135 4.56 4.60 -15.99
CA GLY A 135 4.42 3.57 -17.01
C GLY A 135 4.30 2.14 -16.45
N ASP A 136 4.54 1.92 -15.16
CA ASP A 136 4.26 0.63 -14.52
C ASP A 136 2.77 0.29 -14.60
N ALA A 137 2.45 -0.99 -14.79
CA ALA A 137 1.09 -1.48 -14.60
C ALA A 137 0.71 -1.37 -13.11
N LEU A 138 -0.43 -0.75 -12.82
CA LEU A 138 -1.01 -0.71 -11.49
C LEU A 138 -1.73 -2.04 -11.25
N THR A 139 -1.22 -2.83 -10.31
CA THR A 139 -1.76 -4.15 -9.99
C THR A 139 -1.68 -4.45 -8.50
N PHE A 140 -2.66 -5.20 -7.97
CA PHE A 140 -2.63 -5.71 -6.59
C PHE A 140 -2.86 -7.23 -6.57
N PHE A 141 -2.47 -7.90 -5.49
CA PHE A 141 -2.67 -9.34 -5.34
C PHE A 141 -4.07 -9.60 -4.78
N TYR A 142 -5.07 -9.86 -5.63
CA TYR A 142 -6.48 -9.96 -5.21
C TYR A 142 -6.74 -10.78 -3.92
N PRO A 143 -6.11 -11.94 -3.65
CA PRO A 143 -6.29 -12.66 -2.39
C PRO A 143 -5.82 -11.90 -1.12
N SER A 144 -5.15 -10.75 -1.23
CA SER A 144 -4.89 -9.86 -0.09
C SER A 144 -6.17 -9.22 0.46
N SER A 145 -7.25 -9.14 -0.32
CA SER A 145 -8.57 -8.70 0.12
C SER A 145 -9.62 -9.81 0.01
N GLU A 146 -9.60 -10.62 -1.06
CA GLU A 146 -10.66 -11.59 -1.36
C GLU A 146 -10.40 -12.97 -0.76
N TRP A 147 -11.23 -13.39 0.19
CA TRP A 147 -11.22 -14.76 0.75
C TRP A 147 -11.71 -15.79 -0.27
N ASP A 148 -12.68 -15.39 -1.09
CA ASP A 148 -13.34 -16.22 -2.10
C ASP A 148 -13.81 -15.32 -3.25
N MET A 149 -13.22 -15.52 -4.43
CA MET A 149 -13.48 -14.69 -5.61
C MET A 149 -14.90 -14.87 -6.14
N ALA A 150 -15.61 -13.77 -6.40
CA ALA A 150 -16.92 -13.79 -7.08
C ALA A 150 -16.87 -14.45 -8.47
N GLN A 151 -15.72 -14.34 -9.15
CA GLN A 151 -15.43 -15.00 -10.43
C GLN A 151 -13.95 -15.41 -10.45
N PRO A 152 -13.62 -16.68 -10.16
CA PRO A 152 -12.27 -17.21 -10.32
C PRO A 152 -11.76 -17.14 -11.76
N PHE A 153 -10.45 -17.01 -11.95
CA PHE A 153 -9.84 -16.88 -13.28
C PHE A 153 -8.43 -17.50 -13.37
N CYS A 154 -8.03 -17.87 -14.59
CA CYS A 154 -6.64 -18.22 -14.90
C CYS A 154 -5.81 -16.93 -15.04
N CYS A 155 -4.78 -16.79 -14.23
CA CYS A 155 -3.93 -15.61 -14.18
C CYS A 155 -3.04 -15.47 -15.41
N ALA A 156 -2.98 -14.26 -15.96
CA ALA A 156 -2.17 -13.90 -17.12
C ALA A 156 -1.16 -12.78 -16.80
N CYS A 157 -0.75 -12.63 -15.54
CA CYS A 157 0.18 -11.56 -15.12
C CYS A 157 1.58 -11.67 -15.76
N GLY A 158 2.03 -12.88 -16.11
CA GLY A 158 3.32 -13.12 -16.76
C GLY A 158 4.52 -13.28 -15.80
N GLU A 159 4.33 -13.04 -14.51
CA GLU A 159 5.39 -13.12 -13.49
C GLU A 159 5.88 -14.57 -13.26
N GLU A 160 7.17 -14.75 -12.98
CA GLU A 160 7.75 -16.08 -12.67
C GLU A 160 7.13 -16.73 -11.43
N CYS A 161 6.62 -15.92 -10.49
CA CYS A 161 5.92 -16.39 -9.28
C CYS A 161 4.40 -16.61 -9.48
N CYS A 162 3.90 -16.62 -10.72
CA CYS A 162 2.48 -16.76 -11.04
C CYS A 162 1.85 -17.99 -10.37
N ARG A 163 0.67 -17.78 -9.73
CA ARG A 163 -0.04 -18.82 -8.96
C ARG A 163 -1.01 -19.66 -9.79
N GLY A 164 -1.08 -19.44 -11.11
CA GLY A 164 -1.96 -20.19 -12.01
C GLY A 164 -3.41 -19.72 -11.92
N VAL A 165 -4.22 -20.32 -11.05
CA VAL A 165 -5.62 -19.93 -10.84
C VAL A 165 -5.74 -19.01 -9.64
N ILE A 166 -6.58 -17.97 -9.74
CA ILE A 166 -6.91 -17.06 -8.65
C ILE A 166 -8.39 -17.23 -8.31
N ASP A 167 -8.66 -17.77 -7.14
CA ASP A 167 -9.99 -18.16 -6.66
C ASP A 167 -10.29 -17.73 -5.20
N GLY A 168 -9.32 -17.11 -4.52
CA GLY A 168 -9.46 -16.45 -3.21
C GLY A 168 -8.60 -17.09 -2.11
N ALA A 169 -8.21 -16.30 -1.11
CA ALA A 169 -7.25 -16.72 -0.08
C ALA A 169 -7.65 -18.01 0.66
N GLY A 170 -8.95 -18.25 0.89
CA GLY A 170 -9.43 -19.43 1.60
C GLY A 170 -9.04 -20.76 0.95
N LYS A 171 -8.77 -20.76 -0.37
CA LYS A 171 -8.39 -21.94 -1.15
C LYS A 171 -6.87 -22.07 -1.38
N MET A 172 -6.09 -21.07 -0.97
CA MET A 172 -4.64 -21.05 -1.14
C MET A 172 -3.90 -21.66 0.06
N ASP A 173 -2.73 -22.24 -0.21
CA ASP A 173 -1.76 -22.67 0.80
C ASP A 173 -1.28 -21.45 1.60
N GLU A 174 -1.40 -21.51 2.93
CA GLU A 174 -1.02 -20.38 3.79
C GLU A 174 0.46 -19.99 3.62
N ARG A 175 1.35 -20.94 3.38
CA ARG A 175 2.79 -20.67 3.20
C ARG A 175 3.07 -19.83 1.95
N VAL A 176 2.14 -19.84 0.99
CA VAL A 176 2.16 -18.93 -0.16
C VAL A 176 1.59 -17.56 0.23
N LEU A 177 0.47 -17.52 0.94
CA LEU A 177 -0.16 -16.27 1.39
C LEU A 177 0.71 -15.45 2.35
N ARG A 178 1.46 -16.10 3.24
CA ARG A 178 2.43 -15.46 4.16
C ARG A 178 3.62 -14.79 3.44
N GLY A 179 3.77 -15.02 2.13
CA GLY A 179 4.67 -14.29 1.24
C GLY A 179 4.07 -13.02 0.61
N TYR A 180 2.87 -12.61 1.03
CA TYR A 180 2.17 -11.41 0.58
C TYR A 180 1.76 -10.53 1.76
N TRP A 181 1.55 -9.25 1.49
CA TRP A 181 0.78 -8.39 2.40
C TRP A 181 -0.70 -8.80 2.33
N LEU A 182 -1.37 -8.96 3.49
CA LEU A 182 -2.77 -9.37 3.60
C LEU A 182 -3.56 -8.35 4.44
N ASN A 183 -4.83 -8.12 4.10
CA ASN A 183 -5.73 -7.36 4.97
C ASN A 183 -6.04 -8.14 6.26
N LYS A 184 -6.30 -7.41 7.35
CA LYS A 184 -6.58 -7.98 8.69
C LYS A 184 -7.76 -8.95 8.72
N HIS A 185 -8.72 -8.85 7.80
CA HIS A 185 -9.83 -9.79 7.71
C HIS A 185 -9.43 -11.11 7.04
N ILE A 186 -8.53 -11.09 6.06
CA ILE A 186 -7.95 -12.31 5.48
C ILE A 186 -7.10 -13.03 6.52
N GLU A 187 -6.26 -12.29 7.27
CA GLU A 187 -5.49 -12.81 8.40
C GLU A 187 -6.39 -13.55 9.40
N ARG A 188 -7.47 -12.91 9.86
CA ARG A 188 -8.45 -13.54 10.76
C ARG A 188 -9.09 -14.80 10.17
N LEU A 189 -9.49 -14.77 8.90
CA LEU A 189 -10.13 -15.91 8.25
C LEU A 189 -9.17 -17.11 8.09
N LEU A 190 -7.86 -16.86 7.92
CA LEU A 190 -6.83 -17.90 7.99
C LEU A 190 -6.75 -18.51 9.39
N ASP A 191 -6.66 -17.68 10.43
CA ASP A 191 -6.63 -18.14 11.83
C ASP A 191 -7.90 -18.93 12.20
N GLU A 192 -9.08 -18.50 11.76
CA GLU A 192 -10.37 -19.18 11.96
C GLU A 192 -10.44 -20.53 11.22
N ARG A 193 -9.98 -20.60 9.96
CA ARG A 193 -9.87 -21.85 9.19
C ARG A 193 -8.98 -22.86 9.91
N ASN A 194 -7.77 -22.42 10.27
CA ASN A 194 -6.76 -23.27 10.90
C ASN A 194 -7.19 -23.73 12.30
N GLY A 195 -7.86 -22.86 13.07
CA GLY A 195 -8.44 -23.20 14.37
C GLY A 195 -9.56 -24.24 14.28
N GLY A 196 -10.34 -24.24 13.19
CA GLY A 196 -11.37 -25.24 12.91
C GLY A 196 -10.81 -26.64 12.64
N GLU A 197 -9.65 -26.75 11.98
CA GLU A 197 -9.04 -28.05 11.62
C GLU A 197 -8.53 -28.84 12.84
N GLY A 198 -8.28 -28.18 13.98
CA GLY A 198 -7.93 -28.84 15.24
C GLY A 198 -9.07 -29.63 15.91
N GLY A 199 -10.30 -29.54 15.42
CA GLY A 199 -11.51 -29.99 16.12
C GLY A 199 -11.99 -31.44 15.85
N SER A 200 -11.30 -32.25 15.04
CA SER A 200 -11.81 -33.57 14.59
C SER A 200 -10.88 -34.77 14.83
N VAL A 201 -10.46 -34.97 16.09
CA VAL A 201 -10.04 -36.30 16.55
C VAL A 201 -11.26 -37.06 17.07
N LYS A 202 -11.79 -37.99 16.27
CA LYS A 202 -12.78 -38.97 16.74
C LYS A 202 -12.05 -40.18 17.32
N GLU A 203 -11.90 -40.22 18.65
CA GLU A 203 -11.58 -41.48 19.32
C GLU A 203 -12.77 -42.44 19.22
N THR A 204 -12.58 -43.55 18.50
CA THR A 204 -13.51 -44.69 18.50
C THR A 204 -12.71 -45.99 18.56
N GLY A 205 -12.60 -46.56 19.77
CA GLY A 205 -11.93 -47.82 20.05
C GLY A 205 -11.25 -47.81 21.43
N ASN A 206 -11.38 -48.84 22.26
CA ASN A 206 -12.21 -50.04 22.13
C ASN A 206 -12.54 -50.61 23.53
#